data_AF-A0A923C8D4-F1
#
_entry.id   AF-A0A923C8D4-F1
#
_cell.length_a   1.000
_cell.length_b   1.000
_cell.length_c   1.000
_cell.angle_alpha   90.00
_cell.angle_beta   90.00
_cell.angle_gamma   90.00
#
_symmetry.space_group_name_H-M   'P 1'
#
loop_
_entity.id
_entity.type
_entity.pdbx_description
1 polymer ?
#
loop_
_entity_poly.entity_id
_entity_poly.type
_entity_poly.pdbx_seq_one_letter_code
_entity_poly.pdbx_strand_id
1 'polypeptide(L)'
;AATIRTEEGDGVRIPILALSANALRGEIDRCRSAGMDDYLSKPVQTDELDEMLKRWMPLDESQEPGLFDGEDCEELDVIEVDLGPCAYDEQALAELVGDDPAVLAEFRQRFVLTAFKTIDEMRRAASIGDVATLGSLAHRLKSSCRVIGAVSLAACCDRIEHAEPDCSATQMHRLMAQMEDELAHVMTRLCEHHPVRFSDTTT
;
A
#
# COMPACT_ATOMS: atom_id res chain seq x y z
N ALA A 1 -8.84 10.39 -22.01
CA ALA A 1 -8.31 9.57 -23.11
C ALA A 1 -8.10 10.38 -24.38
N ALA A 2 -9.14 10.97 -24.99
CA ALA A 2 -8.99 11.80 -26.20
C ALA A 2 -7.88 12.89 -26.10
N THR A 3 -7.78 13.61 -24.99
CA THR A 3 -6.71 14.61 -24.76
C THR A 3 -5.31 13.97 -24.71
N ILE A 4 -5.16 12.84 -24.02
CA ILE A 4 -3.89 12.10 -23.98
C ILE A 4 -3.50 11.66 -25.39
N ARG A 5 -4.46 11.18 -26.19
CA ARG A 5 -4.22 10.79 -27.59
C ARG A 5 -3.77 11.94 -28.47
N THR A 6 -4.19 13.17 -28.20
CA THR A 6 -3.71 14.35 -28.95
C THR A 6 -2.30 14.79 -28.56
N GLU A 7 -1.82 14.34 -27.40
CA GLU A 7 -0.48 14.65 -26.86
C GLU A 7 0.54 13.56 -27.19
N GLU A 8 0.11 12.41 -27.73
CA GLU A 8 0.99 11.34 -28.18
C GLU A 8 1.83 11.78 -29.39
N GLY A 9 3.15 11.62 -29.29
CA GLY A 9 4.09 11.87 -30.39
C GLY A 9 4.06 10.78 -31.46
N ASP A 10 4.55 11.09 -32.65
CA ASP A 10 4.61 10.14 -33.76
C ASP A 10 5.35 8.85 -33.37
N GLY A 11 4.60 7.73 -33.33
CA GLY A 11 5.14 6.39 -33.09
C GLY A 11 5.12 5.90 -31.65
N VAL A 12 4.69 6.70 -30.67
CA VAL A 12 4.57 6.28 -29.27
C VAL A 12 3.10 6.23 -28.87
N ARG A 13 2.51 5.04 -28.89
CA ARG A 13 1.14 4.81 -28.38
C ARG A 13 1.23 4.33 -26.94
N ILE A 14 0.74 5.14 -26.00
CA ILE A 14 0.70 4.79 -24.59
C ILE A 14 -0.57 3.96 -24.35
N PRO A 15 -0.49 2.75 -23.78
CA PRO A 15 -1.69 2.00 -23.40
C PRO A 15 -2.54 2.77 -22.37
N ILE A 16 -3.82 3.00 -22.67
CA ILE A 16 -4.77 3.67 -21.75
C ILE A 16 -5.86 2.68 -21.36
N LEU A 17 -5.81 2.21 -20.11
CA LEU A 17 -6.75 1.23 -19.57
C LEU A 17 -7.79 1.93 -18.69
N ALA A 18 -9.06 1.63 -18.90
CA ALA A 18 -10.15 2.21 -18.13
C ALA A 18 -10.43 1.39 -16.87
N LEU A 19 -10.72 2.04 -15.74
CA LEU A 19 -11.18 1.36 -14.53
C LEU A 19 -12.54 1.93 -14.10
N SER A 20 -13.61 1.13 -14.22
CA SER A 20 -14.98 1.57 -13.92
C SER A 20 -15.54 0.90 -12.66
N ALA A 21 -16.22 1.67 -11.81
CA ALA A 21 -17.00 1.13 -10.70
C ALA A 21 -18.35 0.52 -11.12
N ASN A 22 -18.71 0.59 -12.41
CA ASN A 22 -20.03 0.18 -12.90
C ASN A 22 -19.89 -0.68 -14.16
N ALA A 23 -20.14 -1.99 -14.03
CA ALA A 23 -20.08 -2.96 -15.13
C ALA A 23 -21.36 -2.94 -15.98
N LEU A 24 -21.85 -1.76 -16.35
CA LEU A 24 -23.07 -1.63 -17.16
C LEU A 24 -22.80 -2.00 -18.63
N ARG A 25 -23.76 -2.67 -19.26
CA ARG A 25 -23.70 -2.96 -20.71
C ARG A 25 -23.55 -1.64 -21.48
N GLY A 26 -22.53 -1.56 -22.33
CA GLY A 26 -22.21 -0.37 -23.14
C GLY A 26 -21.20 0.59 -22.51
N GLU A 27 -20.71 0.34 -21.30
CA GLU A 27 -19.58 1.08 -20.73
C GLU A 27 -18.29 0.84 -21.53
N ILE A 28 -18.04 -0.42 -21.90
CA ILE A 28 -16.90 -0.87 -22.70
C ILE A 28 -16.85 -0.12 -24.04
N ASP A 29 -17.98 -0.04 -24.73
CA ASP A 29 -18.07 0.64 -26.03
C ASP A 29 -17.85 2.15 -25.89
N ARG A 30 -18.32 2.76 -24.80
CA ARG A 30 -18.07 4.17 -24.48
C ARG A 30 -16.60 4.43 -24.17
N CYS A 31 -15.95 3.58 -23.37
CA CYS A 31 -14.53 3.67 -23.05
C CYS A 31 -13.67 3.54 -24.32
N ARG A 32 -13.96 2.55 -25.18
CA ARG A 32 -13.27 2.38 -26.46
C ARG A 32 -13.49 3.57 -27.40
N SER A 33 -14.72 4.06 -27.50
CA SER A 33 -15.02 5.25 -28.32
C SER A 33 -14.33 6.51 -27.82
N ALA A 34 -14.01 6.59 -26.53
CA ALA A 34 -13.27 7.70 -25.93
C ALA A 34 -11.73 7.61 -26.16
N GLY A 35 -11.25 6.54 -26.80
CA GLY A 35 -9.85 6.33 -27.13
C GLY A 35 -9.07 5.50 -26.09
N MET A 36 -9.77 4.77 -25.22
CA MET A 36 -9.16 3.80 -24.29
C MET A 36 -8.92 2.45 -25.00
N ASP A 37 -7.87 1.76 -24.62
CA ASP A 37 -7.43 0.50 -25.22
C ASP A 37 -8.13 -0.72 -24.62
N ASP A 38 -8.35 -0.71 -23.31
CA ASP A 38 -9.05 -1.79 -22.61
C ASP A 38 -9.78 -1.28 -21.36
N TYR A 39 -10.46 -2.17 -20.65
CA TYR A 39 -11.19 -1.83 -19.43
C TYR A 39 -11.14 -2.93 -18.37
N LEU A 40 -11.22 -2.52 -17.11
CA LEU A 40 -11.49 -3.36 -15.94
C LEU A 40 -12.67 -2.78 -15.15
N SER A 41 -13.44 -3.66 -14.52
CA SER A 41 -14.44 -3.27 -13.52
C SER A 41 -13.85 -3.34 -12.11
N LYS A 42 -14.28 -2.44 -11.22
CA LYS A 42 -14.01 -2.54 -9.78
C LYS A 42 -15.01 -3.51 -9.13
N PRO A 43 -14.59 -4.27 -8.08
CA PRO A 43 -13.21 -4.40 -7.61
C PRO A 43 -12.32 -5.13 -8.63
N VAL A 44 -11.07 -4.69 -8.77
CA VAL A 44 -10.13 -5.29 -9.72
C VAL A 44 -9.64 -6.62 -9.15
N GLN A 45 -9.73 -7.68 -9.94
CA GLN A 45 -9.11 -8.96 -9.61
C GLN A 45 -7.66 -8.96 -10.08
N THR A 46 -6.74 -9.40 -9.22
CA THR A 46 -5.29 -9.40 -9.48
C THR A 46 -4.94 -10.20 -10.74
N ASP A 47 -5.59 -11.35 -10.96
CA ASP A 47 -5.39 -12.17 -12.16
C ASP A 47 -5.80 -11.45 -13.45
N GLU A 48 -6.93 -10.72 -13.41
CA GLU A 48 -7.41 -9.96 -14.58
C GLU A 48 -6.49 -8.76 -14.86
N LEU A 49 -5.95 -8.13 -13.82
CA LEU A 49 -4.97 -7.06 -13.94
C LEU A 49 -3.65 -7.58 -14.50
N ASP A 50 -3.14 -8.69 -13.99
CA ASP A 50 -1.89 -9.31 -14.44
C ASP A 50 -1.95 -9.71 -15.92
N GLU A 51 -3.04 -10.38 -16.35
CA GLU A 51 -3.30 -10.68 -17.76
C GLU A 51 -3.30 -9.42 -18.63
N MET A 52 -3.91 -8.34 -18.14
CA MET A 52 -4.02 -7.09 -18.90
C MET A 52 -2.69 -6.34 -18.95
N LEU A 53 -1.92 -6.33 -17.85
CA LEU A 53 -0.59 -5.75 -17.82
C LEU A 53 0.37 -6.51 -18.74
N LYS A 54 0.38 -7.84 -18.72
CA LYS A 54 1.19 -8.66 -19.66
C LYS A 54 0.87 -8.38 -21.12
N ARG A 55 -0.40 -8.10 -21.42
CA ARG A 55 -0.86 -7.79 -22.78
C ARG A 55 -0.38 -6.41 -23.27
N TRP A 56 -0.43 -5.41 -22.40
CA TRP A 56 -0.19 -4.01 -22.76
C TRP A 56 1.22 -3.51 -22.41
N MET A 57 1.92 -4.23 -21.54
CA MET A 57 3.31 -4.04 -21.14
C MET A 57 4.07 -5.37 -21.30
N PRO A 58 4.36 -5.79 -22.54
CA PRO A 58 5.30 -6.89 -22.74
C PRO A 58 6.63 -6.50 -22.09
N LEU A 59 6.93 -7.12 -20.95
CA LEU A 59 8.20 -6.95 -20.27
C LEU A 59 9.28 -7.46 -21.22
N ASP A 60 10.17 -6.57 -21.66
CA ASP A 60 11.44 -7.00 -22.22
C ASP A 60 12.19 -7.71 -21.08
N GLU A 61 12.35 -9.03 -21.19
CA GLU A 61 13.06 -9.90 -20.23
C GLU A 61 14.53 -9.48 -19.99
N SER A 62 15.01 -8.46 -20.70
CA SER A 62 16.35 -7.88 -20.59
C SER A 62 16.50 -6.73 -19.59
N GLN A 63 15.49 -6.40 -18.79
CA GLN A 63 15.60 -5.42 -17.71
C GLN A 63 15.60 -6.15 -16.35
N GLU A 64 16.77 -6.24 -15.71
CA GLU A 64 16.81 -6.56 -14.28
C GLU A 64 16.03 -5.49 -13.50
N PRO A 65 15.28 -5.87 -12.44
CA PRO A 65 14.47 -4.95 -11.68
C PRO A 65 15.38 -3.87 -11.06
N GLY A 66 15.36 -2.68 -11.68
CA GLY A 66 16.01 -1.50 -11.16
C GLY A 66 15.40 -1.18 -9.80
N LEU A 67 16.25 -1.17 -8.77
CA LEU A 67 15.92 -0.61 -7.47
C LEU A 67 15.39 0.80 -7.69
N PHE A 68 14.08 1.00 -7.49
CA PHE A 68 13.48 2.33 -7.50
C PHE A 68 14.07 3.11 -6.32
N ASP A 69 14.87 4.13 -6.62
CA ASP A 69 15.40 5.08 -5.65
C ASP A 69 14.27 5.95 -5.07
N GLY A 70 13.64 5.45 -4.02
CA GLY A 70 13.55 6.13 -2.72
C GLY A 70 12.82 7.46 -2.51
N GLU A 71 12.34 8.21 -3.51
CA GLU A 71 11.81 9.57 -3.23
C GLU A 71 10.38 9.89 -3.71
N ASP A 72 9.80 9.14 -4.66
CA ASP A 72 8.44 9.42 -5.14
C ASP A 72 7.51 8.21 -4.96
N CYS A 73 7.10 7.94 -3.72
CA CYS A 73 5.90 7.15 -3.48
C CYS A 73 4.69 8.08 -3.57
N GLU A 74 4.18 8.32 -4.78
CA GLU A 74 2.86 8.92 -4.92
C GLU A 74 1.83 8.06 -4.17
N GLU A 75 0.89 8.76 -3.54
CA GLU A 75 -0.19 8.24 -2.70
C GLU A 75 -0.94 7.12 -3.44
N LEU A 76 -0.62 5.86 -3.14
CA LEU A 76 -1.34 4.72 -3.67
C LEU A 76 -2.74 4.73 -3.03
N ASP A 77 -3.78 4.89 -3.84
CA ASP A 77 -5.17 4.67 -3.45
C ASP A 77 -5.36 3.21 -3.00
N VAL A 78 -5.16 2.94 -1.70
CA VAL A 78 -5.32 1.61 -1.13
C VAL A 78 -6.80 1.36 -0.86
N ILE A 79 -7.36 0.33 -1.52
CA ILE A 79 -8.74 -0.11 -1.35
C ILE A 79 -8.99 -0.53 0.11
N GLU A 80 -10.08 -0.04 0.72
CA GLU A 80 -10.49 -0.47 2.05
C GLU A 80 -10.98 -1.92 2.05
N VAL A 81 -10.24 -2.79 2.73
CA VAL A 81 -10.64 -4.17 3.02
C VAL A 81 -10.95 -4.26 4.52
N ASP A 82 -12.13 -4.78 4.87
CA ASP A 82 -12.55 -5.04 6.26
C ASP A 82 -11.93 -6.35 6.74
N LEU A 83 -10.83 -6.27 7.49
CA LEU A 83 -9.96 -7.40 7.81
C LEU A 83 -10.12 -7.96 9.24
N GLY A 84 -11.19 -7.62 9.96
CA GLY A 84 -11.42 -8.14 11.32
C GLY A 84 -10.31 -7.78 12.33
N PRO A 85 -10.37 -8.21 13.60
CA PRO A 85 -9.50 -7.70 14.66
C PRO A 85 -8.09 -8.34 14.72
N CYS A 86 -7.49 -8.74 13.60
CA CYS A 86 -6.20 -9.43 13.61
C CYS A 86 -4.99 -8.47 13.65
N ALA A 87 -3.92 -8.87 14.34
CA ALA A 87 -2.65 -8.14 14.41
C ALA A 87 -1.75 -8.35 13.17
N TYR A 88 -2.03 -9.38 12.37
CA TYR A 88 -1.41 -9.67 11.09
C TYR A 88 -2.26 -10.77 10.45
N ASP A 89 -2.63 -10.60 9.18
CA ASP A 89 -3.41 -11.59 8.43
C ASP A 89 -2.65 -11.97 7.16
N GLU A 90 -1.98 -13.11 7.21
CA GLU A 90 -1.24 -13.64 6.06
C GLU A 90 -2.16 -13.98 4.88
N GLN A 91 -3.39 -14.40 5.17
CA GLN A 91 -4.35 -14.73 4.13
C GLN A 91 -4.85 -13.47 3.44
N ALA A 92 -5.12 -12.41 4.19
CA ALA A 92 -5.43 -11.10 3.63
C ALA A 92 -4.30 -10.55 2.74
N LEU A 93 -3.05 -10.71 3.18
CA LEU A 93 -1.89 -10.30 2.38
C LEU A 93 -1.81 -11.11 1.09
N ALA A 94 -1.97 -12.44 1.17
CA ALA A 94 -1.99 -13.34 0.03
C ALA A 94 -3.12 -13.04 -0.97
N GLU A 95 -4.31 -12.70 -0.50
CA GLU A 95 -5.42 -12.27 -1.38
C GLU A 95 -5.10 -10.98 -2.14
N LEU A 96 -4.29 -10.09 -1.55
CA LEU A 96 -3.91 -8.81 -2.15
C LEU A 96 -2.75 -8.93 -3.15
N VAL A 97 -1.71 -9.72 -2.83
CA VAL A 97 -0.45 -9.75 -3.59
C VAL A 97 -0.11 -11.10 -4.22
N GLY A 98 -0.93 -12.13 -3.95
CA GLY A 98 -0.72 -13.52 -4.37
C GLY A 98 0.00 -14.39 -3.32
N ASP A 99 -0.02 -15.71 -3.55
CA ASP A 99 0.51 -16.73 -2.64
C ASP A 99 2.04 -16.99 -2.79
N ASP A 100 2.77 -16.20 -3.59
CA ASP A 100 4.21 -16.40 -3.78
C ASP A 100 4.98 -16.08 -2.47
N PRO A 101 5.70 -17.06 -1.88
CA PRO A 101 6.40 -16.85 -0.62
C PRO A 101 7.46 -15.74 -0.64
N ALA A 102 8.10 -15.50 -1.78
CA ALA A 102 9.11 -14.44 -1.94
C ALA A 102 8.44 -13.06 -1.96
N VAL A 103 7.32 -12.93 -2.68
CA VAL A 103 6.52 -11.71 -2.74
C VAL A 103 5.97 -11.38 -1.34
N LEU A 104 5.36 -12.36 -0.66
CA LEU A 104 4.87 -12.19 0.72
C LEU A 104 5.97 -11.74 1.68
N ALA A 105 7.18 -12.30 1.55
CA ALA A 105 8.32 -11.90 2.38
C ALA A 105 8.77 -10.46 2.11
N GLU A 106 8.77 -10.03 0.85
CA GLU A 106 9.11 -8.66 0.46
C GLU A 106 8.13 -7.65 1.06
N PHE A 107 6.82 -7.91 0.97
CA PHE A 107 5.80 -7.03 1.56
C PHE A 107 5.93 -6.93 3.09
N ARG A 108 6.18 -8.06 3.77
CA ARG A 108 6.47 -8.04 5.22
C ARG A 108 7.70 -7.19 5.54
N GLN A 109 8.81 -7.40 4.83
CA GLN A 109 10.04 -6.64 5.06
C GLN A 109 9.84 -5.14 4.82
N ARG A 110 9.13 -4.78 3.75
CA ARG A 110 8.79 -3.40 3.41
C ARG A 110 7.93 -2.76 4.48
N PHE A 111 6.91 -3.46 4.98
CA PHE A 111 6.11 -2.99 6.12
C PHE A 111 6.98 -2.69 7.33
N VAL A 112 7.86 -3.62 7.73
CA VAL A 112 8.73 -3.46 8.90
C VAL A 112 9.60 -2.21 8.78
N LEU A 113 10.23 -1.99 7.62
CA LEU A 113 11.07 -0.81 7.36
C LEU A 113 10.24 0.49 7.44
N THR A 114 9.08 0.52 6.78
CA THR A 114 8.19 1.69 6.78
C THR A 114 7.65 2.00 8.17
N ALA A 115 7.27 0.97 8.95
CA ALA A 115 6.73 1.12 10.29
C ALA A 115 7.76 1.72 11.26
N PHE A 116 8.97 1.17 11.30
CA PHE A 116 10.02 1.71 12.18
C PHE A 116 10.42 3.14 11.83
N LYS A 117 10.59 3.44 10.53
CA LYS A 117 10.90 4.80 10.07
C LYS A 117 9.79 5.78 10.44
N THR A 118 8.54 5.41 10.17
CA THR A 118 7.39 6.30 10.41
C THR A 118 7.15 6.53 11.90
N ILE A 119 7.26 5.51 12.75
CA ILE A 119 7.11 5.70 14.21
C ILE A 119 8.21 6.60 14.78
N ASP A 120 9.45 6.50 14.31
CA ASP A 120 10.52 7.39 14.76
C ASP A 120 10.25 8.86 14.38
N GLU A 121 9.72 9.10 13.18
CA GLU A 121 9.25 10.42 12.76
C GLU A 121 8.05 10.90 13.60
N MET A 122 7.11 10.01 13.92
CA MET A 122 5.96 10.32 14.76
C MET A 122 6.36 10.67 16.19
N ARG A 123 7.34 9.97 16.78
CA ARG A 123 7.90 10.30 18.11
C ARG A 123 8.48 11.71 18.14
N ARG A 124 9.23 12.08 17.09
CA ARG A 124 9.79 13.43 16.96
C ARG A 124 8.67 14.48 16.85
N ALA A 125 7.69 14.29 15.98
CA ALA A 125 6.55 15.19 15.83
C ALA A 125 5.75 15.33 17.15
N ALA A 126 5.50 14.23 17.85
CA ALA A 126 4.80 14.23 19.15
C ALA A 126 5.57 15.02 20.22
N SER A 127 6.90 14.95 20.25
CA SER A 127 7.73 15.66 21.24
C SER A 127 7.69 17.19 21.12
N ILE A 128 7.44 17.70 19.91
CA ILE A 128 7.34 19.14 19.62
C ILE A 128 5.88 19.61 19.48
N GLY A 129 4.91 18.70 19.62
CA GLY A 129 3.48 19.00 19.53
C GLY A 129 2.98 19.29 18.11
N ASP A 130 3.67 18.80 17.08
CA ASP A 130 3.26 18.99 15.69
C ASP A 130 2.18 17.98 15.27
N VAL A 131 0.93 18.31 15.61
CA VAL A 131 -0.24 17.45 15.34
C VAL A 131 -0.48 17.26 13.85
N ALA A 132 -0.17 18.25 13.01
CA ALA A 132 -0.39 18.18 11.57
C ALA A 132 0.53 17.13 10.92
N THR A 133 1.84 17.20 11.21
CA THR A 133 2.80 16.19 10.76
C THR A 133 2.49 14.82 11.34
N LEU A 134 2.05 14.76 12.60
CA LEU A 134 1.69 13.50 13.22
C LEU A 134 0.50 12.83 12.53
N GLY A 135 -0.51 13.61 12.12
CA GLY A 135 -1.67 13.11 11.40
C GLY A 135 -1.31 12.55 10.02
N SER A 136 -0.45 13.23 9.26
CA SER A 136 -0.01 12.72 7.94
C SER A 136 0.84 11.46 8.05
N LEU A 137 1.72 11.38 9.04
CA LEU A 137 2.50 10.17 9.34
C LEU A 137 1.61 9.01 9.78
N ALA A 138 0.59 9.28 10.59
CA ALA A 138 -0.39 8.29 11.01
C ALA A 138 -1.20 7.76 9.82
N HIS A 139 -1.65 8.65 8.92
CA HIS A 139 -2.32 8.25 7.68
C HIS A 139 -1.46 7.31 6.84
N ARG A 140 -0.18 7.67 6.63
CA ARG A 140 0.78 6.85 5.87
C ARG A 140 0.98 5.47 6.50
N LEU A 141 1.16 5.41 7.83
CA LEU A 141 1.32 4.15 8.54
C LEU A 141 0.04 3.31 8.50
N LYS A 142 -1.14 3.93 8.62
CA LYS A 142 -2.46 3.29 8.51
C LYS A 142 -2.60 2.54 7.19
N SER A 143 -2.26 3.19 6.08
CA SER A 143 -2.30 2.57 4.74
C SER A 143 -1.38 1.35 4.66
N SER A 144 -0.17 1.42 5.22
CA SER A 144 0.76 0.30 5.26
C SER A 144 0.26 -0.87 6.14
N CYS A 145 -0.42 -0.58 7.25
CA CYS A 145 -1.00 -1.60 8.13
C CYS A 145 -2.10 -2.40 7.44
N ARG A 146 -2.92 -1.75 6.60
CA ARG A 146 -4.02 -2.40 5.87
C ARG A 146 -3.52 -3.47 4.90
N VAL A 147 -2.40 -3.22 4.21
CA VAL A 147 -1.78 -4.17 3.26
C VAL A 147 -1.43 -5.50 3.91
N ILE A 148 -0.92 -5.48 5.15
CA ILE A 148 -0.50 -6.70 5.87
C ILE A 148 -1.56 -7.22 6.86
N GLY A 149 -2.76 -6.65 6.85
CA GLY A 149 -3.84 -7.01 7.79
C GLY A 149 -3.55 -6.69 9.26
N ALA A 150 -2.75 -5.66 9.55
CA ALA A 150 -2.47 -5.19 10.91
C ALA A 150 -3.57 -4.24 11.40
N VAL A 151 -4.77 -4.77 11.62
CA VAL A 151 -5.98 -3.97 11.84
C VAL A 151 -5.96 -3.18 13.15
N SER A 152 -5.49 -3.78 14.24
CA SER A 152 -5.37 -3.09 15.54
C SER A 152 -4.42 -1.89 15.48
N LEU A 153 -3.31 -2.03 14.76
CA LEU A 153 -2.37 -0.94 14.54
C LEU A 153 -2.95 0.15 13.63
N ALA A 154 -3.67 -0.23 12.57
CA ALA A 154 -4.39 0.70 11.70
C ALA A 154 -5.41 1.53 12.49
N ALA A 155 -6.15 0.92 13.43
CA ALA A 155 -7.10 1.62 14.29
C ALA A 155 -6.41 2.60 15.25
N CYS A 156 -5.20 2.30 15.73
CA CYS A 156 -4.42 3.25 16.51
C CYS A 156 -3.95 4.44 15.68
N CYS A 157 -3.49 4.19 14.45
CA CYS A 157 -3.12 5.24 13.51
C CYS A 157 -4.31 6.16 13.21
N ASP A 158 -5.49 5.59 12.96
CA ASP A 158 -6.71 6.35 12.68
C ASP A 158 -7.10 7.30 13.83
N ARG A 159 -6.91 6.86 15.08
CA ARG A 159 -7.14 7.70 16.28
C ARG A 159 -6.13 8.84 16.43
N ILE A 160 -4.91 8.66 15.95
CA ILE A 160 -3.87 9.71 15.94
C ILE A 160 -4.14 10.70 14.80
N GLU A 161 -4.50 10.20 13.62
CA GLU A 161 -4.86 11.00 12.45
C GLU A 161 -6.03 11.95 12.73
N HIS A 162 -7.04 11.47 13.47
CA HIS A 162 -8.21 12.25 13.87
C HIS A 162 -8.09 12.90 15.25
N ALA A 163 -6.89 13.00 15.82
CA ALA A 163 -6.69 13.70 17.08
C ALA A 163 -7.02 15.20 16.91
N GLU A 164 -7.77 15.77 17.85
CA GLU A 164 -8.12 17.19 17.81
C GLU A 164 -6.86 18.08 17.89
N PRO A 165 -6.84 19.26 17.26
CA PRO A 165 -5.71 20.19 17.35
C PRO A 165 -5.35 20.59 18.79
N ASP A 166 -6.33 20.60 19.69
CA ASP A 166 -6.16 20.90 21.13
C ASP A 166 -5.86 19.65 21.98
N CYS A 167 -5.47 18.53 21.36
CA CYS A 167 -5.11 17.30 22.06
C CYS A 167 -4.01 17.55 23.09
N SER A 168 -4.32 17.28 24.36
CA SER A 168 -3.35 17.46 25.44
C SER A 168 -2.12 16.57 25.25
N ALA A 169 -0.94 17.04 25.67
CA ALA A 169 0.29 16.25 25.62
C ALA A 169 0.14 14.86 26.28
N THR A 170 -0.60 14.75 27.38
CA THR A 170 -0.87 13.47 28.05
C THR A 170 -1.73 12.54 27.20
N GLN A 171 -2.72 13.06 26.47
CA GLN A 171 -3.55 12.26 25.57
C GLN A 171 -2.74 11.79 24.37
N MET A 172 -1.93 12.67 23.77
CA MET A 172 -1.06 12.30 22.66
C MET A 172 -0.04 11.22 23.07
N HIS A 173 0.57 11.38 24.23
CA HIS A 173 1.53 10.40 24.76
C HIS A 173 0.87 9.03 25.02
N ARG A 174 -0.41 9.00 25.40
CA ARG A 174 -1.19 7.77 25.56
C ARG A 174 -1.49 7.11 24.22
N LEU A 175 -1.87 7.89 23.20
CA LEU A 175 -2.13 7.37 21.85
C LEU A 175 -0.85 6.78 21.23
N MET A 176 0.28 7.49 21.35
CA MET A 176 1.58 7.00 20.90
C MET A 176 1.98 5.70 21.61
N ALA A 177 1.83 5.62 22.93
CA ALA A 177 2.13 4.39 23.67
C ALA A 177 1.27 3.20 23.21
N GLN A 178 -0.03 3.41 22.99
CA GLN A 178 -0.92 2.36 22.47
C GLN A 178 -0.51 1.89 21.08
N MET A 179 -0.15 2.81 20.18
CA MET A 179 0.33 2.47 18.85
C MET A 179 1.64 1.67 18.89
N GLU A 180 2.58 2.04 19.77
CA GLU A 180 3.85 1.33 19.93
C GLU A 180 3.66 -0.08 20.49
N ASP A 181 2.75 -0.25 21.46
CA ASP A 181 2.38 -1.57 21.97
C ASP A 181 1.77 -2.44 20.86
N GLU A 182 0.84 -1.91 20.07
CA GLU A 182 0.26 -2.65 18.94
C GLU A 182 1.31 -3.01 17.88
N LEU A 183 2.24 -2.11 17.56
CA LEU A 183 3.34 -2.46 16.65
C LEU A 183 4.17 -3.63 17.21
N ALA A 184 4.47 -3.65 18.51
CA ALA A 184 5.20 -4.75 19.11
C ALA A 184 4.46 -6.10 18.97
N HIS A 185 3.14 -6.10 19.06
CA HIS A 185 2.31 -7.28 18.82
C HIS A 185 2.38 -7.73 17.34
N VAL A 186 2.24 -6.79 16.40
CA VAL A 186 2.37 -7.05 14.94
C VAL A 186 3.74 -7.66 14.64
N MET A 187 4.81 -7.07 15.17
CA MET A 187 6.19 -7.55 14.95
C MET A 187 6.40 -8.95 15.50
N THR A 188 5.84 -9.26 16.67
CA THR A 188 5.91 -10.62 17.25
C THR A 188 5.26 -11.64 16.33
N ARG A 189 4.06 -11.33 15.80
CA ARG A 189 3.37 -12.20 14.83
C ARG A 189 4.14 -12.37 13.53
N LEU A 190 4.71 -11.30 12.99
CA LEU A 190 5.53 -11.37 11.78
C LEU A 190 6.74 -12.31 11.96
N CYS A 191 7.36 -12.32 13.16
CA CYS A 191 8.45 -13.24 13.48
C CYS A 191 8.00 -14.71 13.64
N GLU A 192 6.77 -14.97 14.11
CA GLU A 192 6.23 -16.34 14.20
C GLU A 192 6.02 -16.97 12.81
N HIS A 193 5.64 -16.18 11.82
CA HIS A 193 5.42 -16.61 10.43
C HIS A 193 6.67 -16.55 9.55
N HIS A 194 7.74 -15.94 10.05
CA HIS A 194 9.03 -15.86 9.36
C HIS A 194 10.14 -16.31 10.31
N PRO A 195 10.51 -17.61 10.36
CA PRO A 195 11.77 -17.99 10.98
C PRO A 195 12.86 -17.32 10.16
N VAL A 196 13.40 -16.21 10.69
CA VAL A 196 14.49 -15.44 10.10
C VAL A 196 15.60 -16.44 9.76
N ARG A 197 15.70 -16.82 8.49
CA ARG A 197 16.90 -17.51 8.00
C ARG A 197 17.93 -16.43 7.83
N PHE A 198 18.72 -16.20 8.88
CA PHE A 198 20.02 -15.58 8.71
C PHE A 198 20.75 -16.42 7.66
N SER A 199 20.93 -15.88 6.47
CA SER A 199 21.83 -16.44 5.48
C SER A 199 23.23 -16.34 6.06
N ASP A 200 23.72 -17.43 6.64
CA ASP A 200 25.13 -17.62 6.98
C ASP A 200 25.94 -17.39 5.69
N THR A 201 26.47 -16.18 5.56
CA THR A 201 27.49 -15.87 4.58
C THR A 201 28.79 -16.32 5.21
N THR A 202 29.14 -17.60 5.04
CA THR A 202 30.48 -18.11 5.29
C THR A 202 30.93 -18.92 4.09
N THR A 203 31.74 -18.29 3.25
CA THR A 203 32.77 -18.94 2.43
C THR A 203 33.97 -18.02 2.41
#